data_AF-A0A934DW91-F1
#
_entry.id   AF-A0A934DW91-F1
#
_cell.length_a   1.000
_cell.length_b   1.000
_cell.length_c   1.000
_cell.angle_alpha   90.00
_cell.angle_beta   90.00
_cell.angle_gamma   90.00
#
_symmetry.space_group_name_H-M   'P 1'
#
loop_
_entity.id
_entity.type
_entity.pdbx_description
1 polymer ?
#
loop_
_entity_poly.entity_id
_entity_poly.type
_entity_poly.pdbx_seq_one_letter_code
_entity_poly.pdbx_strand_id
1 'polypeptide(L)'
;MDSIVYNEWRLVSLSPFPTWALGLMAVAIAVGVWLSTLALRRESRPGRRWLLLGLRGVAALALIALLLEPGQRLMQTSRVKNRVALLLDRSASMGFPASPGGEPRLETAKKLL
;
A
#
# COMPACT_ATOMS: atom_id res chain seq x y z
N MET A 1 20.96 -6.01 27.14
CA MET A 1 20.58 -6.27 25.74
C MET A 1 19.23 -5.61 25.56
N ASP A 2 19.17 -4.44 24.91
CA ASP A 2 17.89 -3.75 24.66
C ASP A 2 17.08 -4.57 23.65
N SER A 3 15.86 -4.95 24.02
CA SER A 3 14.93 -5.60 23.10
C SER A 3 14.36 -4.55 22.15
N ILE A 4 14.58 -4.74 20.84
CA ILE A 4 13.94 -3.92 19.82
C ILE A 4 12.42 -4.16 19.91
N VAL A 5 11.64 -3.15 20.31
CA VAL A 5 10.18 -3.22 20.40
C VAL A 5 9.56 -2.67 19.12
N TYR A 6 9.09 -3.58 18.26
CA TYR A 6 8.29 -3.22 17.08
C TYR A 6 6.84 -2.95 17.49
N ASN A 7 6.22 -1.88 16.96
CA ASN A 7 4.86 -1.51 17.31
C ASN A 7 3.87 -1.57 16.14
N GLU A 8 4.36 -1.79 14.92
CA GLU A 8 3.54 -1.89 13.72
C GLU A 8 4.15 -2.92 12.75
N TRP A 9 3.29 -3.72 12.12
CA TRP A 9 3.68 -4.68 11.09
C TRP A 9 2.86 -4.44 9.83
N ARG A 10 3.49 -4.59 8.67
CA ARG A 10 2.83 -4.47 7.37
C ARG A 10 3.31 -5.56 6.43
N LEU A 11 2.37 -6.22 5.75
CA LEU A 11 2.71 -7.06 4.59
C LEU A 11 3.04 -6.14 3.42
N VAL A 12 4.21 -6.35 2.82
CA VAL A 12 4.67 -5.58 1.66
C VAL A 12 5.22 -6.55 0.64
N SER A 13 4.96 -6.30 -0.65
CA SER A 13 5.71 -6.98 -1.69
C SER A 13 7.12 -6.40 -1.72
N LEU A 14 8.14 -7.26 -1.61
CA LEU A 14 9.54 -6.87 -1.79
C LEU A 14 9.99 -6.97 -3.25
N SER A 15 9.05 -7.24 -4.16
CA SER A 15 9.35 -7.42 -5.57
C SER A 15 10.03 -6.18 -6.15
N PRO A 16 11.17 -6.33 -6.85
CA PRO A 16 11.87 -5.21 -7.48
C PRO A 16 11.12 -4.67 -8.70
N PHE A 17 10.06 -5.36 -9.14
CA PHE A 17 9.32 -5.02 -10.35
C PHE A 17 8.24 -3.97 -10.09
N PRO A 18 8.00 -3.06 -11.06
CA PRO A 18 6.87 -2.14 -10.97
C PRO A 18 5.54 -2.89 -11.01
N THR A 19 4.49 -2.32 -10.39
CA THR A 19 3.17 -2.96 -10.22
C THR A 19 2.53 -3.41 -11.54
N TRP A 20 2.76 -2.69 -12.64
CA TRP A 20 2.25 -3.07 -13.96
C TRP A 20 2.91 -4.35 -14.50
N ALA A 21 4.21 -4.56 -14.24
CA ALA A 21 4.93 -5.75 -14.68
C ALA A 21 4.45 -6.99 -13.90
N LEU A 22 4.17 -6.83 -12.60
CA LEU A 22 3.53 -7.85 -11.78
C LEU A 22 2.16 -8.23 -12.34
N GLY A 23 1.36 -7.23 -12.75
CA GLY A 23 0.08 -7.47 -13.43
C GLY A 23 0.22 -8.27 -14.72
N LEU A 24 1.16 -7.92 -15.58
CA LEU A 24 1.42 -8.65 -16.83
C LEU A 24 1.88 -10.09 -16.57
N MET A 25 2.77 -10.32 -15.60
CA MET A 25 3.20 -11.67 -15.25
C MET A 25 2.06 -12.51 -14.67
N ALA A 26 1.19 -11.93 -13.83
CA ALA A 26 0.01 -12.62 -13.34
C ALA A 26 -0.92 -13.05 -14.49
N VAL A 27 -1.14 -12.17 -15.48
CA VAL A 27 -1.91 -12.48 -16.69
C VAL A 27 -1.23 -13.59 -17.50
N ALA A 28 0.09 -13.52 -17.70
CA ALA A 28 0.83 -14.55 -18.44
C ALA A 28 0.72 -15.94 -17.77
N ILE A 29 0.81 -16.00 -16.45
CA ILE A 29 0.60 -17.24 -15.68
C ILE A 29 -0.83 -17.76 -15.87
N ALA A 30 -1.84 -16.89 -15.77
CA ALA A 30 -3.24 -17.27 -15.96
C ALA A 30 -3.51 -17.82 -17.36
N VAL A 31 -2.99 -17.15 -18.39
CA VAL A 31 -3.07 -17.60 -19.79
C VAL A 31 -2.33 -18.92 -19.98
N GLY A 32 -1.14 -19.06 -19.39
CA GLY A 32 -0.38 -20.31 -19.41
C GLY A 32 -1.18 -21.47 -18.83
N VAL A 33 -1.77 -21.29 -17.64
CA VAL A 33 -2.64 -22.29 -17.00
C VAL A 33 -3.84 -22.61 -17.88
N TRP A 34 -4.52 -21.59 -18.43
CA TRP A 34 -5.68 -21.73 -19.31
C TRP A 34 -5.36 -22.55 -20.56
N LEU A 35 -4.31 -22.18 -21.31
CA LEU A 35 -3.86 -22.92 -22.49
C LEU A 35 -3.50 -24.36 -22.14
N SER A 36 -2.86 -24.55 -20.98
CA SER A 36 -2.54 -25.89 -20.49
C SER A 36 -3.80 -26.71 -20.19
N THR A 37 -4.87 -26.10 -19.66
CA THR A 37 -6.15 -26.79 -19.43
C THR A 37 -6.82 -27.16 -20.75
N LEU A 38 -6.67 -26.31 -21.76
CA LEU A 38 -7.19 -26.52 -23.11
C LEU A 38 -6.47 -27.68 -23.80
N ALA A 39 -5.15 -27.77 -23.67
CA ALA A 39 -4.33 -28.88 -24.17
C ALA A 39 -4.73 -30.23 -23.53
N LEU A 40 -5.08 -30.21 -22.24
CA LEU A 40 -5.50 -31.41 -21.51
C LEU A 40 -6.95 -31.85 -21.79
N ARG A 41 -7.73 -31.07 -22.56
CA ARG A 41 -9.10 -31.47 -22.95
C ARG A 41 -9.14 -32.72 -23.82
N ARG A 42 -8.04 -33.05 -24.51
CA ARG A 42 -7.92 -34.25 -25.37
C ARG A 42 -7.50 -35.51 -24.62
N GLU A 43 -7.14 -35.41 -23.34
CA GLU A 43 -6.70 -36.56 -22.55
C GLU A 43 -7.93 -37.33 -22.01
N SER A 44 -8.07 -38.61 -22.40
CA SER A 44 -9.23 -39.44 -22.05
C SER A 44 -9.22 -39.97 -20.60
N ARG A 45 -8.07 -39.96 -19.92
CA ARG A 45 -7.93 -40.46 -18.54
C ARG A 45 -8.17 -39.35 -17.49
N PRO A 46 -9.29 -39.39 -16.74
CA PRO A 46 -9.66 -38.31 -15.83
C PRO A 46 -8.71 -38.14 -14.64
N GLY A 47 -8.16 -39.24 -14.10
CA GLY A 47 -7.23 -39.17 -12.95
C GLY A 47 -5.92 -38.42 -13.28
N ARG A 48 -5.33 -38.71 -14.44
CA ARG A 48 -4.11 -38.02 -14.91
C ARG A 48 -4.38 -36.54 -15.21
N ARG A 49 -5.56 -36.23 -15.74
CA ARG A 49 -6.01 -34.85 -15.99
C ARG A 49 -6.07 -34.04 -14.71
N TRP A 50 -6.69 -34.57 -13.64
CA TRP A 50 -6.77 -33.86 -12.35
C TRP A 50 -5.40 -33.70 -11.68
N LEU A 51 -4.55 -34.74 -11.72
CA LEU A 51 -3.19 -34.65 -11.16
C LEU A 51 -2.37 -33.55 -11.85
N LEU A 52 -2.39 -33.49 -13.19
CA LEU A 52 -1.66 -32.49 -13.95
C LEU A 52 -2.23 -31.07 -13.74
N LEU A 53 -3.55 -30.93 -13.62
CA LEU A 53 -4.18 -29.64 -13.29
C LEU A 53 -3.78 -29.17 -11.89
N GLY A 54 -3.80 -30.07 -10.90
CA GLY A 54 -3.36 -29.78 -9.54
C GLY A 54 -1.90 -29.35 -9.50
N LEU A 55 -1.01 -30.11 -10.13
CA LEU A 55 0.42 -29.79 -10.19
C LEU A 55 0.67 -28.43 -10.85
N ARG A 56 -0.07 -28.10 -11.91
CA ARG A 56 0.04 -26.80 -12.58
C ARG A 56 -0.53 -25.66 -11.73
N GLY A 57 -1.61 -25.89 -11.00
CA GLY A 57 -2.13 -24.94 -10.03
C GLY A 57 -1.09 -24.63 -8.96
N VAL A 58 -0.45 -25.66 -8.40
CA VAL A 58 0.63 -25.51 -7.40
C VAL A 58 1.83 -24.77 -8.00
N ALA A 59 2.26 -25.12 -9.22
CA ALA A 59 3.36 -24.43 -9.89
C ALA A 59 3.03 -22.94 -10.16
N ALA A 60 1.81 -22.63 -10.57
CA ALA A 60 1.35 -21.26 -10.77
C ALA A 60 1.34 -20.48 -9.45
N LEU A 61 0.84 -21.08 -8.36
CA LEU A 61 0.87 -20.46 -7.04
C LEU A 61 2.31 -20.22 -6.55
N ALA A 62 3.21 -21.19 -6.75
CA ALA A 62 4.62 -21.04 -6.40
C ALA A 62 5.29 -19.90 -7.19
N LEU A 63 5.00 -19.79 -8.49
CA LEU A 63 5.45 -18.67 -9.33
C LEU A 63 4.94 -17.32 -8.82
N ILE A 64 3.66 -17.23 -8.45
CA ILE A 64 3.08 -16.00 -7.89
C ILE A 64 3.74 -15.66 -6.55
N ALA A 65 3.94 -16.65 -5.67
CA ALA A 65 4.60 -16.43 -4.38
C ALA A 65 6.04 -15.93 -4.54
N LEU A 66 6.79 -16.52 -5.47
CA LEU A 66 8.15 -16.09 -5.79
C LEU A 66 8.19 -14.69 -6.39
N LEU A 67 7.22 -14.37 -7.25
CA LEU A 67 7.11 -13.07 -7.90
C LEU A 67 6.74 -11.94 -6.93
N LEU A 68 5.77 -12.20 -6.04
CA LEU A 68 5.32 -11.22 -5.05
C LEU A 68 6.34 -11.00 -3.95
N GLU A 69 7.20 -11.99 -3.68
CA GLU A 69 8.21 -11.99 -2.62
C GLU A 69 7.65 -11.36 -1.34
N PRO A 70 6.68 -12.04 -0.68
CA PRO A 70 5.94 -11.47 0.43
C PRO A 70 6.89 -11.19 1.60
N GLY A 71 7.13 -9.92 1.86
CA GLY A 71 7.96 -9.44 2.95
C GLY A 71 7.12 -8.98 4.13
N GLN A 72 7.64 -9.24 5.33
CA GLN A 72 7.13 -8.63 6.55
C GLN A 72 7.99 -7.41 6.88
N ARG A 73 7.38 -6.22 6.84
CA ARG A 73 8.05 -4.99 7.26
C ARG A 73 7.66 -4.66 8.70
N LEU A 74 8.63 -4.76 9.60
CA LEU A 74 8.48 -4.40 11.01
C LEU A 74 8.90 -2.94 11.19
N MET A 75 8.02 -2.14 11.78
CA MET A 75 8.19 -0.70 11.95
C MET A 75 8.21 -0.33 13.43
N GLN A 76 9.01 0.68 13.74
CA GLN A 76 9.01 1.34 15.04
C GLN A 76 8.51 2.78 14.85
N THR A 77 7.19 2.93 14.80
CA THR A 77 6.53 4.21 14.53
C THR A 77 6.34 4.98 15.84
N SER A 78 7.15 6.01 16.11
CA SER A 78 6.89 6.91 17.25
C SER A 78 5.89 8.01 16.84
N ARG A 79 4.74 8.09 17.51
CA ARG A 79 3.83 9.24 17.35
C ARG A 79 4.34 10.41 18.20
N VAL A 80 5.01 11.37 17.56
CA VAL A 80 5.42 12.60 18.23
C VAL A 80 4.19 13.50 18.39
N LYS A 81 3.80 13.80 19.62
CA LYS A 81 2.77 14.81 19.91
C LYS A 81 3.32 16.18 19.49
N ASN A 82 2.84 16.71 18.36
CA ASN A 82 3.20 18.05 17.94
C ASN A 82 2.49 19.06 18.86
N ARG A 83 3.24 19.73 19.73
CA ARG A 83 2.73 20.82 20.57
C ARG A 83 3.10 22.13 19.87
N VAL A 84 2.13 22.73 19.21
CA VAL A 84 2.31 24.04 18.57
C VAL A 84 1.86 25.12 19.55
N ALA A 85 2.77 26.02 19.91
CA ALA A 85 2.43 27.23 20.65
C ALA A 85 2.01 28.31 19.65
N LEU A 86 0.82 28.87 19.83
CA LEU A 86 0.29 29.94 18.98
C LEU A 86 0.33 31.23 19.78
N LEU A 87 1.15 32.18 19.33
CA LEU A 87 1.24 33.52 19.93
C LEU A 87 0.53 34.51 19.02
N LEU A 88 -0.54 35.12 19.54
CA LEU A 88 -1.32 36.14 18.83
C LEU A 88 -0.91 37.52 19.33
N ASP A 89 -0.49 38.40 18.42
CA ASP A 89 -0.29 39.81 18.75
C ASP A 89 -1.64 40.50 19.02
N ARG A 90 -1.69 41.31 20.08
CA ARG A 90 -2.86 42.09 20.51
C ARG A 90 -2.60 43.60 20.48
N SER A 91 -1.57 44.04 19.77
CA SER A 91 -1.26 45.44 19.57
C SER A 91 -2.44 46.19 18.90
N ALA A 92 -2.49 47.51 19.08
CA ALA A 92 -3.56 48.34 18.51
C ALA A 92 -3.64 48.27 16.97
N SER A 93 -2.55 47.93 16.29
CA SER A 93 -2.49 47.78 14.83
C SER A 93 -3.31 46.57 14.32
N MET A 94 -3.57 45.59 15.19
CA MET A 94 -4.37 44.41 14.89
C MET A 94 -5.88 44.71 14.81
N GLY A 95 -6.30 45.88 15.31
CA GLY A 95 -7.67 46.38 15.18
C GLY A 95 -7.99 46.95 13.79
N PHE A 96 -6.99 47.16 12.94
CA PHE A 96 -7.21 47.67 11.58
C PHE A 96 -7.46 46.53 10.59
N PRO A 97 -8.27 46.78 9.55
CA PRO A 97 -8.53 45.78 8.54
C PRO A 97 -7.33 45.59 7.61
N ALA A 98 -7.16 44.37 7.10
CA ALA A 98 -6.10 44.04 6.15
C ALA A 98 -6.36 44.62 4.75
N SER A 99 -7.64 44.81 4.39
CA SER A 99 -8.09 45.36 3.12
C SER A 99 -9.19 46.41 3.36
N PRO A 100 -9.37 47.40 2.46
CA PRO A 100 -10.43 48.39 2.58
C PRO A 100 -11.81 47.73 2.70
N GLY A 101 -12.55 48.04 3.77
CA GLY A 101 -13.87 47.45 4.05
C GLY A 101 -13.85 46.04 4.66
N GLY A 102 -12.68 45.48 4.95
CA GLY A 102 -12.53 44.15 5.58
C GLY A 102 -12.70 44.15 7.10
N GLU A 103 -12.68 42.95 7.69
CA GLU A 103 -12.67 42.78 9.15
C GLU A 103 -11.28 43.10 9.75
N PRO A 104 -11.21 43.45 11.05
CA PRO A 104 -9.95 43.60 11.78
C PRO A 104 -9.06 42.35 11.69
N ARG A 105 -7.74 42.54 11.53
CA ARG A 105 -6.75 41.45 11.44
C ARG A 105 -6.84 40.47 12.61
N LEU A 106 -7.14 40.96 13.81
CA LEU A 106 -7.31 40.12 15.00
C LEU A 106 -8.49 39.14 14.88
N GLU A 107 -9.62 39.59 14.33
CA GLU A 107 -10.80 38.75 14.18
C GLU A 107 -10.58 37.70 13.08
N THR A 108 -9.86 38.04 12.02
CA THR A 108 -9.43 37.06 11.01
C THR A 108 -8.51 35.98 11.61
N ALA A 109 -7.54 36.38 12.44
CA ALA A 109 -6.63 35.44 13.08
C ALA A 109 -7.35 34.48 14.05
N LYS A 110 -8.35 34.97 14.80
CA LYS A 110 -9.18 34.12 15.68
C LYS A 110 -10.03 33.10 14.93
N LYS A 111 -10.50 33.41 13.71
CA LYS A 111 -11.31 32.48 12.90
C LYS A 111 -10.52 31.30 12.34
N LEU A 112 -9.19 31.43 12.25
CA LEU A 112 -8.30 30.40 11.71
C LEU A 112 -7.78 29.42 12.79
N LEU A 113 -8.13 29.67 14.05
CA LEU A 113 -7.77 28.85 15.22
C LEU A 113 -8.99 28.07 15.72
#